data_AF-A0A1H9SLK6-F1
#
_entry.id   AF-A0A1H9SLK6-F1
#
_cell.length_a   1.000
_cell.length_b   1.000
_cell.length_c   1.000
_cell.angle_alpha   90.00
_cell.angle_beta   90.00
_cell.angle_gamma   90.00
#
_symmetry.space_group_name_H-M   'P 1'
#
loop_
_entity.id
_entity.type
_entity.pdbx_description
1 polymer ?
#
loop_
_entity_poly.entity_id
_entity_poly.type
_entity_poly.pdbx_seq_one_letter_code
_entity_poly.pdbx_strand_id
1 'polypeptide(L)' 'MVEIGGFLMLILLFGLGVFLLNIFTSIWAYRDSLRKGNSKEFSIVVLIGTLFFPVIGLIIYLIIRHDT' A
#
# COMPACT_ATOMS: atom_id res chain seq x y z
N MET A 1 -9.63 -6.60 -33.67
CA MET A 1 -9.81 -5.21 -33.18
C MET A 1 -10.56 -5.18 -31.84
N VAL A 2 -11.76 -5.76 -31.73
CA VAL A 2 -12.55 -5.78 -30.47
C VAL A 2 -11.85 -6.54 -29.32
N GLU A 3 -11.16 -7.64 -29.63
CA GLU A 3 -10.46 -8.47 -28.64
C GLU A 3 -9.28 -7.75 -27.95
N ILE A 4 -8.55 -6.90 -28.68
CA ILE A 4 -7.44 -6.10 -28.15
C ILE A 4 -7.96 -5.05 -27.17
N GLY A 5 -9.10 -4.42 -27.50
CA GLY A 5 -9.75 -3.45 -26.62
C GLY A 5 -10.23 -4.06 -25.31
N GLY A 6 -10.83 -5.25 -25.37
CA GLY A 6 -11.24 -6.00 -24.17
C GLY A 6 -10.05 -6.39 -23.27
N PHE A 7 -8.95 -6.85 -23.87
CA PHE A 7 -7.74 -7.19 -23.13
C PHE A 7 -7.08 -5.97 -22.45
N LEU A 8 -6.99 -4.83 -23.15
CA LEU A 8 -6.49 -3.58 -22.58
C LEU A 8 -7.36 -3.08 -21.41
N MET A 9 -8.68 -3.17 -21.54
CA MET A 9 -9.61 -2.79 -20.47
C MET A 9 -9.43 -3.65 -19.21
N LEU A 10 -9.21 -4.96 -19.38
CA LEU A 10 -8.93 -5.87 -18.27
C LEU A 10 -7.63 -5.49 -17.54
N ILE A 11 -6.55 -5.20 -18.29
CA ILE A 11 -5.27 -4.77 -17.71
C ILE A 11 -5.44 -3.47 -16.92
N LEU A 12 -6.18 -2.50 -17.46
CA LEU A 12 -6.43 -1.21 -16.79
C LEU A 12 -7.24 -1.39 -15.50
N LEU A 13 -8.29 -2.19 -15.53
CA LEU A 13 -9.10 -2.49 -14.34
C LEU A 13 -8.29 -3.24 -13.29
N PHE A 14 -7.48 -4.21 -13.70
CA PHE A 14 -6.60 -4.95 -12.79
C PHE A 14 -5.54 -4.03 -12.18
N GLY A 15 -4.86 -3.22 -12.99
CA GLY A 15 -3.87 -2.24 -12.52
C GLY A 15 -4.47 -1.22 -11.56
N LEU A 16 -5.68 -0.72 -11.85
CA LEU A 16 -6.41 0.17 -10.95
C LEU A 16 -6.76 -0.53 -9.63
N GLY A 17 -7.19 -1.79 -9.68
CA GLY A 17 -7.47 -2.59 -8.48
C GLY A 17 -6.24 -2.75 -7.60
N VAL A 18 -5.08 -3.09 -8.18
CA VAL A 18 -3.80 -3.21 -7.47
C VAL A 18 -3.37 -1.87 -6.88
N PHE A 19 -3.54 -0.78 -7.62
CA PHE A 19 -3.22 0.57 -7.16
C PHE A 19 -4.09 0.99 -5.95
N LEU A 20 -5.39 0.75 -6.02
CA LEU A 20 -6.30 1.00 -4.91
C LEU A 20 -5.95 0.15 -3.68
N LEU A 21 -5.60 -1.13 -3.89
CA LEU A 21 -5.16 -2.01 -2.82
C LEU A 21 -3.89 -1.47 -2.14
N ASN A 22 -2.93 -0.94 -2.91
CA ASN A 22 -1.74 -0.31 -2.37
C ASN A 22 -2.06 0.93 -1.53
N ILE A 23 -2.97 1.80 -1.99
CA ILE A 23 -3.40 2.97 -1.21
C ILE A 23 -4.07 2.54 0.09
N PHE A 24 -5.02 1.59 0.03
CA PHE A 24 -5.72 1.14 1.23
C PHE A 24 -4.80 0.48 2.25
N THR A 25 -3.87 -0.35 1.79
CA THR A 25 -2.87 -0.99 2.67
C THR A 25 -1.91 0.03 3.29
N SER A 26 -1.49 1.05 2.53
CA SER A 26 -0.62 2.12 3.04
C SER A 26 -1.33 2.99 4.08
N ILE A 27 -2.59 3.37 3.84
CA ILE A 27 -3.42 4.10 4.81
C ILE A 27 -3.67 3.24 6.06
N TRP A 28 -3.92 1.95 5.88
CA TRP A 28 -4.08 1.02 7.00
C TRP A 28 -2.81 0.95 7.86
N ALA A 29 -1.62 0.83 7.24
CA ALA A 29 -0.34 0.80 7.95
C ALA A 29 -0.09 2.11 8.75
N TYR A 30 -0.39 3.27 8.15
CA TYR A 30 -0.35 4.57 8.83
C TYR A 30 -1.28 4.66 10.05
N ARG A 31 -2.53 4.20 9.89
CA ARG A 31 -3.51 4.24 10.98
C ARG A 31 -3.16 3.25 12.08
N ASP A 32 -2.64 2.09 11.74
CA ASP A 32 -2.18 1.09 12.71
C ASP A 32 -0.95 1.58 13.47
N SER A 33 0.03 2.20 12.81
CA SER A 33 1.21 2.76 13.48
C SER A 33 0.83 3.86 14.48
N LEU A 34 -0.13 4.73 14.15
CA LEU A 34 -0.67 5.73 15.08
C LEU A 34 -1.39 5.09 16.27
N ARG A 35 -2.19 4.05 16.04
CA ARG A 35 -2.91 3.32 17.12
C ARG A 35 -1.96 2.64 18.10
N LYS A 36 -0.79 2.23 17.63
CA LYS A 36 0.29 1.69 18.47
C LYS A 36 1.05 2.75 19.28
N GLY A 37 0.70 4.03 19.16
CA GLY A 37 1.35 5.10 19.93
C GLY A 37 2.67 5.59 19.32
N ASN A 38 2.98 5.23 18.08
CA ASN A 38 4.14 5.80 17.38
C ASN A 38 3.93 7.29 17.10
N SER A 39 5.04 8.01 16.90
CA SER A 39 5.00 9.41 16.50
C SER A 39 4.33 9.61 15.14
N LYS A 40 3.84 10.82 14.90
CA LYS A 40 3.20 11.17 13.62
C LYS A 40 4.22 11.12 12.48
N GLU A 41 5.45 11.55 12.75
CA GLU A 41 6.56 11.54 11.82
C GLU A 41 6.90 10.12 11.38
N PHE A 42 7.03 9.18 12.33
CA PHE A 42 7.25 7.78 12.02
C PHE A 42 6.12 7.19 11.19
N SER A 43 4.88 7.49 11.56
CA SER A 43 3.70 7.01 10.85
C SER A 43 3.68 7.52 9.40
N ILE A 44 4.06 8.78 9.15
CA ILE A 44 4.19 9.33 7.80
C ILE A 44 5.29 8.61 7.00
N VAL A 45 6.42 8.27 7.63
CA VAL A 45 7.47 7.47 6.97
C VAL A 45 6.95 6.10 6.56
N VAL A 46 6.16 5.43 7.42
CA VAL A 46 5.49 4.16 7.08
C VAL A 46 4.54 4.33 5.91
N LEU A 47 3.72 5.40 5.89
CA LEU A 47 2.79 5.69 4.80
C LEU A 47 3.53 5.87 3.46
N ILE A 48 4.58 6.70 3.44
CA ILE A 48 5.35 6.98 2.23
C ILE A 48 6.10 5.73 1.79
N GLY A 49 6.72 5.01 2.72
CA GLY A 49 7.43 3.76 2.45
C GLY A 49 6.53 2.69 1.83
N THR A 50 5.32 2.51 2.37
CA THR A 50 4.33 1.56 1.84
C THR A 50 3.69 1.99 0.53
N LEU A 51 3.53 3.30 0.29
CA LEU A 51 2.96 3.83 -0.95
C LEU A 51 3.91 3.67 -2.15
N PHE A 52 5.19 4.01 -1.98
CA PHE A 52 6.19 3.92 -3.07
C PHE A 52 6.82 2.54 -3.20
N PHE A 53 6.88 1.79 -2.11
CA PHE A 53 7.40 0.43 -2.08
C PHE A 53 6.35 -0.53 -1.52
N PRO A 54 5.25 -0.83 -2.25
CA PRO A 54 4.13 -1.65 -1.78
C PRO A 54 4.53 -2.93 -1.06
N VAL A 55 5.43 -3.69 -1.67
CA VAL A 55 5.81 -5.02 -1.18
C VAL A 55 6.84 -4.89 -0.07
N ILE A 56 7.96 -4.21 -0.35
CA ILE A 56 9.08 -4.08 0.58
C ILE A 56 8.69 -3.22 1.80
N GLY A 57 8.02 -2.09 1.58
CA GLY A 57 7.52 -1.21 2.62
C GLY A 57 6.50 -1.90 3.53
N LEU A 58 5.61 -2.73 2.98
CA LEU A 58 4.68 -3.51 3.80
C LEU A 58 5.41 -4.58 4.62
N ILE A 59 6.41 -5.26 4.05
CA ILE A 59 7.25 -6.23 4.78
C ILE A 59 7.97 -5.55 5.95
N ILE A 60 8.66 -4.43 5.68
CA ILE A 60 9.38 -3.66 6.71
C ILE A 60 8.42 -3.21 7.80
N TYR A 61 7.25 -2.68 7.42
CA TYR A 61 6.22 -2.30 8.38
C TYR A 61 5.77 -3.49 9.24
N LEU A 62 5.53 -4.67 8.66
CA LEU A 62 5.12 -5.85 9.43
C LEU A 62 6.20 -6.33 10.41
N ILE A 63 7.49 -6.21 10.04
CA ILE A 63 8.61 -6.51 10.94
C ILE A 63 8.60 -5.52 12.12
N ILE A 64 8.63 -4.21 11.83
CA ILE A 64 8.63 -3.18 12.88
C ILE A 64 7.38 -3.27 13.76
N ARG A 65 6.23 -3.63 13.16
CA ARG A 65 4.97 -3.85 13.86
C ARG A 65 5.04 -5.02 14.83
N HIS A 66 5.78 -6.08 14.54
CA HIS A 66 5.87 -7.23 15.45
C HIS A 66 6.93 -7.02 16.55
N ASP A 67 7.91 -6.16 16.30
CA ASP A 67 8.97 -5.83 17.26
C ASP A 67 8.58 -4.73 18.28
N THR A 68 7.47 -4.00 18.03
CA THR A 68 6.89 -2.97 18.92
C THR A 68 5.69 -3.44 19.71
#